data_AF-A0A075U1K6-F1
#
_entry.id   AF-A0A075U1K6-F1
#
_cell.length_a   1.000
_cell.length_b   1.000
_cell.length_c   1.000
_cell.angle_alpha   90.00
_cell.angle_beta   90.00
_cell.angle_gamma   90.00
#
_symmetry.space_group_name_H-M   'P 1'
#
loop_
_entity.id
_entity.type
_entity.pdbx_description
1 polymer ?
#
loop_
_entity_poly.entity_id
_entity_poly.type
_entity_poly.pdbx_seq_one_letter_code
_entity_poly.pdbx_strand_id
1 'polypeptide(L)'
;MFPDRLRELRKGRSITLENLADEMNKQLDPGQKPNTAAQIGNWERGDRSPSYIEVCKLADFFSVSMDFLVGRASSEKTDLSLLFLSGKEIDFNGKPLTDQQRFDIFQHVNAYLNPVNKVPDEDVKINHQENLF
;
A
#
# COMPACT_ATOMS: atom_id res chain seq x y z
N MET A 1 10.18 -4.75 -9.20
CA MET A 1 11.56 -5.05 -8.68
C MET A 1 11.88 -4.04 -7.57
N PHE A 2 13.08 -4.06 -6.94
CA PHE A 2 13.43 -3.14 -5.81
C PHE A 2 13.01 -1.66 -6.03
N PRO A 3 13.30 -1.03 -7.19
CA PRO A 3 12.93 0.37 -7.44
C PRO A 3 11.43 0.64 -7.32
N ASP A 4 10.60 -0.27 -7.85
CA ASP A 4 9.14 -0.16 -7.80
C ASP A 4 8.65 -0.29 -6.35
N ARG A 5 9.15 -1.28 -5.60
CA ARG A 5 8.75 -1.52 -4.20
C ARG A 5 9.09 -0.33 -3.31
N LEU A 6 10.28 0.24 -3.45
CA LEU A 6 10.67 1.44 -2.71
C LEU A 6 9.72 2.61 -2.98
N ARG A 7 9.40 2.84 -4.26
CA ARG A 7 8.48 3.90 -4.67
C ARG A 7 7.06 3.66 -4.15
N GLU A 8 6.57 2.43 -4.23
CA GLU A 8 5.25 2.04 -3.74
C GLU A 8 5.13 2.22 -2.23
N LEU A 9 6.13 1.76 -1.46
CA LEU A 9 6.17 1.95 -0.01
C LEU A 9 6.18 3.44 0.35
N ARG A 10 7.02 4.25 -0.30
CA ARG A 10 7.09 5.68 -0.04
C ARG A 10 5.76 6.37 -0.35
N LYS A 11 5.16 6.09 -1.51
CA LYS A 11 3.87 6.66 -1.91
C LYS A 11 2.72 6.16 -1.04
N GLY A 12 2.74 4.90 -0.61
CA GLY A 12 1.75 4.32 0.29
C GLY A 12 1.72 5.04 1.64
N ARG A 13 2.88 5.46 2.15
CA ARG A 13 2.99 6.30 3.35
C ARG A 13 2.73 7.78 3.12
N SER A 14 2.48 8.22 1.88
CA SER A 14 2.27 9.62 1.50
C SER A 14 3.41 10.56 1.91
N ILE A 15 4.67 10.10 1.84
CA ILE A 15 5.85 10.90 2.18
C ILE A 15 6.64 11.32 0.93
N THR A 16 7.30 12.47 1.01
CA THR A 16 8.19 12.98 -0.04
C THR A 16 9.55 12.27 -0.02
N LEU A 17 10.38 12.51 -1.04
CA LEU A 17 11.75 11.99 -1.06
C LEU A 17 12.61 12.66 0.01
N GLU A 18 12.34 13.94 0.29
CA GLU A 18 12.98 14.74 1.33
C GLU A 18 12.67 14.16 2.71
N ASN A 19 11.39 13.93 3.02
CA ASN A 19 10.98 13.34 4.29
C ASN A 19 11.58 11.95 4.49
N LEU A 20 11.66 11.13 3.43
CA LEU A 20 12.30 9.81 3.53
C LEU A 20 13.81 9.94 3.79
N ALA A 21 14.50 10.87 3.12
CA ALA A 21 15.92 11.13 3.37
C ALA A 21 16.17 11.56 4.83
N ASP A 22 15.36 12.50 5.33
CA ASP A 22 15.45 12.99 6.70
C ASP A 22 15.26 11.86 7.72
N GLU A 23 14.30 10.98 7.48
CA GLU A 23 14.03 9.85 8.36
C GLU A 23 15.16 8.82 8.34
N MET A 24 15.69 8.47 7.15
CA MET A 24 16.87 7.61 7.03
C MET A 24 18.10 8.21 7.72
N ASN A 25 18.19 9.54 7.74
CA ASN A 25 19.32 10.26 8.35
C ASN A 25 19.25 10.30 9.88
N LYS A 26 18.09 10.05 10.50
CA LYS A 26 18.00 9.89 11.96
C LYS A 26 18.79 8.68 12.47
N GLN A 27 19.06 7.71 11.61
CA GLN A 27 19.87 6.52 11.91
C GLN A 27 21.30 6.63 11.37
N LEU A 28 21.88 7.84 11.30
CA LEU A 28 23.25 8.04 10.84
C LEU A 28 24.27 7.65 11.93
N ASP A 29 25.10 6.65 11.62
CA ASP A 29 26.26 6.34 12.46
C ASP A 29 27.39 7.35 12.22
N PRO A 30 28.28 7.57 13.21
CA PRO A 30 29.46 8.40 13.03
C PRO A 30 30.28 8.02 11.79
N GLY A 31 30.54 9.00 10.92
CA GLY A 31 31.31 8.81 9.68
C GLY A 31 30.48 8.42 8.46
N GLN A 32 29.18 8.14 8.61
CA GLN A 32 28.28 7.95 7.46
C GLN A 32 27.88 9.31 6.86
N LYS A 33 27.77 9.35 5.52
CA LYS A 33 27.26 10.53 4.82
C LYS A 33 25.72 10.52 4.84
N PRO A 34 25.07 11.68 4.99
CA PRO A 34 23.62 11.76 4.93
C PRO A 34 23.11 11.41 3.53
N ASN A 35 21.99 10.70 3.50
CA ASN A 35 21.21 10.44 2.31
C ASN A 35 20.54 11.72 1.82
N THR A 36 20.35 11.82 0.50
CA THR A 36 19.65 12.95 -0.12
C THR A 36 18.42 12.47 -0.88
N ALA A 37 17.43 13.35 -1.03
CA ALA A 37 16.23 13.07 -1.84
C ALA A 37 16.58 12.64 -3.28
N ALA A 38 17.60 13.27 -3.88
CA ALA A 38 18.07 12.93 -5.22
C ALA A 38 18.63 11.51 -5.29
N GLN A 39 19.38 11.09 -4.27
CA GLN A 39 19.93 9.73 -4.18
C GLN A 39 18.81 8.69 -4.10
N ILE A 40 17.80 8.92 -3.26
CA ILE A 40 16.62 8.04 -3.18
C ILE A 40 15.85 8.03 -4.50
N GLY A 41 15.70 9.18 -5.16
CA GLY A 41 15.07 9.27 -6.47
C GLY A 41 15.80 8.43 -7.53
N ASN A 42 17.14 8.40 -7.50
CA ASN A 42 17.93 7.53 -8.37
C ASN A 42 17.63 6.04 -8.10
N TRP A 43 17.44 5.65 -6.84
CA TRP A 43 17.09 4.28 -6.47
C TRP A 43 15.69 3.88 -6.94
N GLU A 44 14.70 4.77 -6.81
CA GLU A 44 13.34 4.52 -7.30
C GLU A 44 13.24 4.43 -8.83
N ARG A 45 14.18 5.05 -9.55
CA ARG A 45 14.28 4.91 -11.02
C ARG A 45 15.13 3.72 -11.45
N GLY A 46 15.91 3.14 -10.53
CA GLY A 46 16.86 2.09 -10.84
C GLY A 46 18.16 2.59 -11.49
N ASP A 47 18.39 3.91 -11.52
CA ASP A 47 19.61 4.53 -12.07
C ASP A 47 20.85 4.17 -11.25
N ARG A 48 20.65 3.95 -9.94
CA ARG A 48 21.68 3.51 -8.99
C ARG A 48 21.08 2.51 -8.02
N SER A 49 21.93 1.68 -7.44
CA SER A 49 21.54 0.78 -6.36
C SER A 49 21.99 1.32 -5.00
N PRO A 50 21.17 1.19 -3.95
CA PRO A 50 21.62 1.44 -2.59
C PRO A 50 22.64 0.40 -2.14
N SER A 51 23.48 0.81 -1.20
CA SER A 51 24.34 -0.06 -0.41
C SER A 51 23.52 -0.91 0.55
N TYR A 52 24.15 -1.97 1.07
CA TYR A 52 23.56 -2.84 2.09
C TYR A 52 23.02 -2.07 3.30
N ILE A 53 23.78 -1.08 3.79
CA ILE A 53 23.39 -0.26 4.95
C ILE A 53 22.10 0.51 4.66
N GLU A 54 21.96 1.09 3.47
CA GLU A 54 20.77 1.83 3.08
C GLU A 54 19.55 0.90 2.92
N VAL A 55 19.77 -0.31 2.41
CA VAL A 55 18.72 -1.35 2.33
C VAL A 55 18.23 -1.74 3.73
N CYS A 56 19.13 -1.91 4.72
CA CYS A 56 18.74 -2.17 6.11
C CYS A 56 17.89 -1.01 6.67
N LYS A 57 18.36 0.24 6.54
CA LYS A 57 17.63 1.41 7.02
C LYS A 57 16.23 1.55 6.40
N LEU A 58 16.12 1.29 5.10
CA LEU A 58 14.84 1.29 4.40
C LEU A 58 13.92 0.18 4.90
N ALA A 59 14.45 -1.04 5.09
CA ALA A 59 13.70 -2.17 5.62
C ALA A 59 13.16 -1.88 7.02
N ASP A 60 14.02 -1.35 7.91
CA ASP A 60 13.65 -0.96 9.27
C ASP A 60 12.63 0.16 9.28
N PHE A 61 12.85 1.22 8.48
CA PHE A 61 11.92 2.34 8.38
C PHE A 61 10.53 1.88 7.92
N PHE A 62 10.47 1.03 6.89
CA PHE A 62 9.20 0.55 6.34
C PHE A 62 8.61 -0.64 7.11
N SER A 63 9.29 -1.15 8.14
CA SER A 63 8.89 -2.34 8.90
C SER A 63 8.68 -3.57 8.00
N VAL A 64 9.54 -3.75 7.01
CA VAL A 64 9.50 -4.88 6.05
C VAL A 64 10.82 -5.65 6.09
N SER A 65 10.83 -6.91 5.62
CA SER A 65 12.09 -7.64 5.48
C SER A 65 12.92 -7.10 4.31
N MET A 66 14.25 -7.23 4.40
CA MET A 66 15.13 -6.92 3.27
C MET A 66 14.77 -7.74 2.03
N ASP A 67 14.43 -9.02 2.20
CA ASP A 67 13.97 -9.88 1.10
C ASP A 67 12.71 -9.36 0.43
N PHE A 68 11.77 -8.82 1.21
CA PHE A 68 10.63 -8.10 0.64
C PHE A 68 11.09 -6.84 -0.10
N LEU A 69 12.03 -6.06 0.42
CA LEU A 69 12.45 -4.87 -0.29
C LEU A 69 13.17 -5.19 -1.62
N VAL A 70 14.02 -6.22 -1.65
CA VAL A 70 14.84 -6.58 -2.83
C VAL A 70 14.16 -7.48 -3.85
N GLY A 71 12.94 -7.95 -3.62
CA GLY A 71 12.25 -8.80 -4.60
C GLY A 71 12.25 -10.30 -4.29
N ARG A 72 12.79 -10.74 -3.16
CA ARG A 72 13.01 -12.16 -2.79
C ARG A 72 11.93 -12.77 -1.89
N ALA A 73 10.91 -12.02 -1.50
CA ALA A 73 9.84 -12.55 -0.66
C ALA A 73 9.20 -13.83 -1.26
N SER A 74 9.20 -14.89 -0.45
CA SER A 74 8.49 -16.15 -0.71
C SER A 74 7.01 -15.86 -0.99
N SER A 75 6.43 -16.52 -1.98
CA SER A 75 5.03 -16.35 -2.36
C SER A 75 4.09 -16.99 -1.32
N GLU A 76 3.96 -16.39 -0.15
CA GLU A 76 2.88 -16.74 0.76
C GLU A 76 1.61 -16.05 0.27
N LYS A 77 0.71 -16.85 -0.30
CA LYS A 77 -0.63 -16.36 -0.67
C LYS A 77 -1.39 -16.12 0.63
N THR A 78 -1.83 -14.88 0.83
CA THR A 78 -2.72 -14.52 1.93
C THR A 78 -4.09 -14.18 1.37
N ASP A 79 -5.13 -14.84 1.86
CA ASP A 79 -6.51 -14.51 1.53
C ASP A 79 -6.88 -13.20 2.25
N LEU A 80 -7.14 -12.15 1.47
CA LEU A 80 -7.50 -10.82 1.98
C LEU A 80 -8.82 -10.84 2.75
N SER A 81 -9.81 -11.62 2.31
CA SER A 81 -11.11 -11.72 2.98
C SER A 81 -10.95 -12.36 4.37
N LEU A 82 -10.20 -13.45 4.46
CA LEU A 82 -9.89 -14.08 5.74
C LEU A 82 -8.99 -13.20 6.61
N LEU A 83 -8.07 -12.45 6.01
CA LEU A 83 -7.23 -11.51 6.74
C LEU A 83 -8.09 -10.46 7.45
N PHE A 84 -9.01 -9.79 6.73
CA PHE A 84 -9.90 -8.79 7.33
C PHE A 84 -10.84 -9.35 8.40
N LEU A 85 -11.30 -10.60 8.24
CA LEU A 85 -12.15 -11.29 9.23
C LEU A 85 -11.36 -11.85 10.41
N SER A 86 -10.05 -12.00 10.27
CA SER A 86 -9.21 -12.53 11.34
C SER A 86 -9.08 -11.50 12.46
N GLY A 87 -9.02 -11.98 13.71
CA GLY A 87 -8.70 -11.16 14.88
C GLY A 87 -7.23 -10.71 14.94
N LYS A 88 -6.47 -10.85 13.85
CA LYS A 88 -5.09 -10.36 13.79
C LYS A 88 -5.08 -8.83 13.79
N GLU A 89 -4.01 -8.27 14.34
CA GLU A 89 -3.70 -6.86 14.12
C GLU A 89 -3.30 -6.67 12.65
N ILE A 90 -3.97 -5.75 11.98
CA ILE A 90 -3.75 -5.40 10.59
C ILE A 90 -3.50 -3.90 10.60
N ASP A 91 -2.32 -3.51 10.18
CA ASP A 91 -2.00 -2.13 9.91
C ASP A 91 -1.97 -1.88 8.40
N PHE A 92 -2.20 -0.63 8.03
CA PHE A 92 -1.89 -0.15 6.70
C PHE A 92 -0.83 0.92 6.84
N ASN A 93 0.37 0.65 6.32
CA ASN A 93 1.50 1.58 6.37
C ASN A 93 1.94 1.93 7.81
N GLY A 94 1.94 0.96 8.71
CA GLY A 94 2.33 1.13 10.13
C GLY A 94 1.24 1.77 10.99
N LYS A 95 0.04 2.00 10.44
CA LYS A 95 -1.12 2.54 11.18
C LYS A 95 -2.16 1.44 11.37
N PRO A 96 -2.46 1.03 12.61
CA PRO A 96 -3.48 0.02 12.89
C PRO A 96 -4.83 0.43 12.30
N LEU A 97 -5.49 -0.51 11.62
CA LEU A 97 -6.82 -0.31 11.06
C LEU A 97 -7.90 -0.57 12.10
N THR A 98 -8.86 0.35 12.22
CA THR A 98 -10.07 0.15 13.02
C THR A 98 -11.03 -0.84 12.34
N ASP A 99 -11.96 -1.40 13.09
CA ASP A 99 -12.97 -2.34 12.56
C ASP A 99 -13.80 -1.71 11.44
N GLN A 100 -14.17 -0.43 11.57
CA GLN A 100 -14.89 0.28 10.51
C GLN A 100 -14.04 0.42 9.24
N GLN A 101 -12.76 0.78 9.38
CA GLN A 101 -11.85 0.89 8.22
C GLN A 101 -11.66 -0.47 7.55
N ARG A 102 -11.52 -1.55 8.33
CA ARG A 102 -11.44 -2.92 7.80
C ARG A 102 -12.68 -3.27 6.98
N PHE A 103 -13.86 -2.96 7.50
CA PHE A 103 -15.13 -3.20 6.79
C PHE A 103 -15.23 -2.39 5.50
N ASP A 104 -14.93 -1.09 5.54
CA ASP A 104 -15.02 -0.22 4.37
C ASP A 104 -14.05 -0.67 3.26
N ILE A 105 -12.81 -0.99 3.61
CA ILE A 105 -11.81 -1.52 2.69
C ILE A 105 -12.28 -2.86 2.11
N PHE A 106 -12.81 -3.76 2.94
CA PHE A 106 -13.35 -5.04 2.47
C PHE A 106 -14.46 -4.84 1.43
N GLN A 107 -15.40 -3.93 1.68
CA GLN A 107 -16.48 -3.64 0.73
C GLN A 107 -15.96 -3.09 -0.60
N HIS A 108 -15.00 -2.16 -0.55
CA HIS A 108 -14.38 -1.60 -1.74
C HIS A 108 -13.63 -2.66 -2.56
N VAL A 109 -12.83 -3.51 -1.90
CA VAL A 109 -12.11 -4.61 -2.56
C VAL A 109 -13.08 -5.63 -3.15
N ASN A 110 -14.12 -6.02 -2.40
CA ASN A 110 -15.12 -6.97 -2.86
C ASN A 110 -15.89 -6.44 -4.07
N ALA A 111 -16.30 -5.18 -4.06
CA ALA A 111 -16.98 -4.56 -5.20
C ALA A 111 -16.07 -4.42 -6.44
N TYR A 112 -14.77 -4.17 -6.24
CA TYR A 112 -13.79 -4.09 -7.33
C TYR A 112 -13.53 -5.46 -7.98
N LEU A 113 -13.39 -6.52 -7.16
CA LEU A 113 -13.11 -7.89 -7.64
C LEU A 113 -14.36 -8.61 -8.14
N ASN A 114 -15.52 -8.31 -7.55
CA ASN A 114 -16.83 -8.84 -7.93
C ASN A 114 -17.71 -7.66 -8.38
N PRO A 115 -17.41 -7.03 -9.53
CA PRO A 115 -18.28 -6.01 -10.07
C PRO A 115 -19.64 -6.66 -10.32
N VAL A 116 -20.62 -6.34 -9.49
CA VAL A 116 -22.00 -6.75 -9.72
C VAL A 116 -22.34 -6.33 -11.14
N ASN A 117 -22.76 -7.28 -11.98
CA ASN A 117 -23.46 -6.99 -13.23
C ASN A 117 -24.62 -6.07 -12.87
N LYS A 118 -24.41 -4.75 -12.94
CA LYS A 118 -25.50 -3.79 -13.00
C LYS A 118 -26.22 -4.09 -14.32
N VAL A 119 -27.19 -4.99 -14.26
CA VAL A 119 -28.30 -4.92 -15.21
C VAL A 119 -28.82 -3.49 -15.09
N PRO A 120 -28.84 -2.71 -16.18
CA PRO A 120 -29.44 -1.39 -16.14
C PRO A 120 -30.86 -1.52 -15.62
N ASP A 121 -31.23 -0.63 -14.72
CA ASP A 121 -32.58 -0.49 -14.20
C ASP A 121 -33.49 -0.09 -15.37
N GLU A 122 -33.89 -1.06 -16.20
CA GLU A 122 -34.89 -0.86 -17.24
C GLU A 122 -36.25 -0.79 -16.57
N ASP A 123 -36.75 0.44 -16.52
CA ASP A 123 -38.17 0.78 -16.63
C ASP A 123 -39.11 0.01 -15.68
N VAL A 124 -39.08 0.33 -14.38
CA VAL A 124 -40.33 0.34 -13.62
C VAL A 124 -41.15 1.54 -14.09
N LYS A 125 -41.77 1.40 -15.25
CA LYS A 125 -42.88 2.27 -15.67
C LYS A 125 -44.05 1.98 -14.73
N ILE A 126 -44.16 2.79 -13.68
CA ILE A 126 -45.37 2.88 -12.87
C ILE A 126 -46.45 3.43 -13.79
N ASN A 127 -47.24 2.53 -14.39
CA ASN A 127 -48.35 2.89 -15.23
C ASN A 127 -49.54 3.26 -14.33
N HIS A 128 -49.53 4.50 -13.81
CA HIS A 128 -50.74 5.11 -13.27
C HIS A 128 -51.64 5.54 -14.43
N GLN A 129 -52.56 4.67 -14.82
CA GLN A 129 -53.80 5.10 -15.45
C GLN A 129 -54.98 4.56 -14.64
N GLU A 130 -55.51 5.45 -13.80
CA GLU A 130 -56.92 5.47 -13.46
C GLU A 130 -57.75 5.59 -14.75
N ASN A 131 -58.76 4.74 -14.93
CA ASN A 131 -60.18 5.16 -14.90
C ASN A 131 -61.13 4.17 -15.61
N LEU A 132 -62.25 3.94 -14.92
CA LEU A 132 -63.61 3.60 -15.40
C LEU A 132 -63.77 2.41 -16.37
N PHE A 133 -64.36 1.31 -15.88
CA PHE A 133 -65.79 0.98 -16.02
C PHE A 133 -66.20 -0.07 -14.99
#